data_AF-A0A3D5D8Q9-F1
#
_entry.id   AF-A0A3D5D8Q9-F1
#
_cell.length_a   1.000
_cell.length_b   1.000
_cell.length_c   1.000
_cell.angle_alpha   90.00
_cell.angle_beta   90.00
_cell.angle_gamma   90.00
#
_symmetry.space_group_name_H-M   'P 1'
#
loop_
_entity.id
_entity.type
_entity.pdbx_description
1 polymer ?
#
loop_
_entity_poly.entity_id
_entity_poly.type
_entity_poly.pdbx_seq_one_letter_code
_entity_poly.pdbx_strand_id
1 'polypeptide(L)'
;MVYDFSKWRNIWAVQQNYVNGQRQFFIEIAGPEGLAHRIELTKNSHFKLFQQLVKEQQTSGSNENCNPSSEGFLHYIESRWRRTLTQPQVARRVDFNAVPNFLEQLTQQNEYPLRITLLNAATKQTVTTHFTVFRRLGTSILLESPDCVFEWDHSCVDGAWLVRCRCSCGEEILELYGPQKNLVVSLALPALPQPILNLLPYLN
;
A
#
# COMPACT_ATOMS: atom_id res chain seq x y z
N MET A 1 -9.67 -1.18 -5.57
CA MET A 1 -9.48 -0.18 -4.49
C MET A 1 -10.74 -0.18 -3.63
N VAL A 2 -10.60 0.06 -2.32
CA VAL A 2 -11.72 0.13 -1.38
C VAL A 2 -11.52 1.35 -0.49
N TYR A 3 -12.60 2.10 -0.24
CA TYR A 3 -12.59 3.29 0.61
C TYR A 3 -13.44 3.10 1.86
N ASP A 4 -12.98 3.66 2.97
CA ASP A 4 -13.77 3.94 4.16
C ASP A 4 -14.02 5.44 4.22
N PHE A 5 -15.11 5.88 3.58
CA PHE A 5 -15.47 7.29 3.49
C PHE A 5 -15.75 7.92 4.86
N SER A 6 -16.07 7.12 5.89
CA SER A 6 -16.26 7.61 7.26
C SER A 6 -14.99 8.21 7.88
N LYS A 7 -13.83 7.90 7.28
CA LYS A 7 -12.52 8.43 7.69
C LYS A 7 -12.08 9.67 6.92
N TRP A 8 -12.79 10.03 5.86
CA TRP A 8 -12.43 11.18 5.05
C TRP A 8 -12.79 12.45 5.82
N ARG A 9 -11.81 13.33 6.01
CA ARG A 9 -11.99 14.62 6.70
C ARG A 9 -12.28 15.72 5.69
N ASN A 10 -11.41 15.84 4.69
CA ASN A 10 -11.47 16.90 3.70
C ASN A 10 -11.11 16.35 2.32
N ILE A 11 -11.65 16.98 1.29
CA ILE A 11 -11.30 16.73 -0.10
C ILE A 11 -10.98 18.07 -0.75
N TRP A 12 -9.84 18.15 -1.42
CA TRP A 12 -9.44 19.35 -2.14
C TRP A 12 -9.15 19.04 -3.59
N ALA A 13 -9.63 19.89 -4.48
CA ALA A 13 -9.10 19.99 -5.83
C ALA A 13 -7.94 20.98 -5.83
N VAL A 14 -6.76 20.51 -6.21
CA VAL A 14 -5.52 21.27 -6.10
C VAL A 14 -4.95 21.53 -7.48
N GLN A 15 -4.48 22.76 -7.69
CA GLN A 15 -3.60 23.13 -8.79
C GLN A 15 -2.22 23.44 -8.22
N GLN A 16 -1.22 22.65 -8.59
CA GLN A 16 0.17 22.88 -8.23
C GLN A 16 0.93 23.45 -9.43
N ASN A 17 1.63 24.57 -9.20
CA ASN A 17 2.50 25.18 -10.21
C ASN A 17 3.96 24.86 -9.86
N TYR A 18 4.69 24.28 -10.81
CA TYR A 18 6.11 23.99 -10.67
C TYR A 18 6.97 25.15 -11.18
N VAL A 19 8.23 25.20 -10.71
CA VAL A 19 9.20 26.26 -11.05
C VAL A 19 9.47 26.34 -12.56
N ASN A 20 9.36 25.21 -13.27
CA ASN A 20 9.51 25.13 -14.71
C ASN A 20 8.25 25.57 -15.50
N GLY A 21 7.22 26.12 -14.82
CA GLY A 21 5.98 26.57 -15.41
C GLY A 21 4.95 25.46 -15.68
N GLN A 22 5.28 24.18 -15.42
CA GLN A 22 4.33 23.09 -15.53
C GLN A 22 3.25 23.20 -14.45
N ARG A 23 2.04 22.77 -14.80
CA ARG A 23 0.90 22.72 -13.89
C ARG A 23 0.45 21.29 -13.74
N GLN A 24 0.18 20.88 -12.51
CA GLN A 24 -0.43 19.60 -12.21
C GLN A 24 -1.73 19.83 -11.45
N PHE A 25 -2.72 19.00 -11.76
CA PHE A 25 -4.04 19.06 -11.15
C PHE A 25 -4.33 17.72 -10.51
N PHE A 26 -4.86 17.73 -9.29
CA PHE A 26 -5.14 16.51 -8.56
C PHE A 26 -6.23 16.73 -7.52
N ILE A 27 -6.84 15.63 -7.08
CA ILE A 27 -7.74 15.59 -5.93
C ILE A 27 -6.96 14.99 -4.76
N GLU A 28 -6.91 15.68 -3.63
CA GLU A 28 -6.38 15.14 -2.38
C GLU A 28 -7.51 14.87 -1.41
N ILE A 29 -7.42 13.74 -0.73
CA ILE A 29 -8.33 13.33 0.32
C ILE A 29 -7.50 13.24 1.59
N ALA A 30 -7.86 14.00 2.61
CA ALA A 30 -7.28 13.86 3.95
C ALA A 30 -8.09 12.89 4.80
N GLY A 31 -7.38 12.09 5.59
CA GLY A 31 -7.92 11.24 6.63
C GLY A 31 -7.36 11.61 8.02
N PRO A 32 -7.50 10.70 9.00
CA PRO A 32 -7.05 10.95 10.38
C PRO A 32 -5.54 11.17 10.51
N GLU A 33 -4.77 10.55 9.62
CA GLU A 33 -3.31 10.48 9.64
C GLU A 33 -2.64 11.50 8.69
N GLY A 34 -3.43 12.40 8.07
CA GLY A 34 -2.94 13.30 7.02
C GLY A 34 -3.46 12.90 5.64
N LEU A 35 -2.61 12.89 4.61
CA LEU A 35 -3.00 12.51 3.24
C LEU A 35 -3.42 11.04 3.19
N ALA A 36 -4.70 10.80 2.89
CA ALA A 36 -5.27 9.46 2.77
C ALA A 36 -5.25 8.92 1.34
N HIS A 37 -5.44 9.78 0.34
CA HIS A 37 -5.39 9.39 -1.06
C HIS A 37 -5.20 10.62 -1.96
N ARG A 38 -4.57 10.41 -3.12
CA ARG A 38 -4.39 11.44 -4.13
C ARG A 38 -4.70 10.85 -5.50
N ILE A 39 -5.47 11.58 -6.30
CA ILE A 39 -5.84 11.21 -7.66
C ILE A 39 -5.30 12.29 -8.59
N GLU A 40 -4.30 11.94 -9.39
CA GLU A 40 -3.64 12.88 -10.29
C GLU A 40 -4.24 12.84 -11.69
N LEU A 41 -4.43 14.02 -12.28
CA LEU A 41 -4.77 14.12 -13.69
C LEU A 41 -3.54 13.84 -14.53
N THR A 42 -3.69 12.90 -15.46
CA THR A 42 -2.71 12.56 -16.48
C THR A 42 -3.03 13.24 -17.81
N LYS A 43 -2.12 13.14 -18.78
CA LYS A 43 -2.35 13.60 -20.17
C LYS A 43 -3.58 12.98 -20.83
N ASN A 44 -4.03 11.81 -20.35
CA ASN A 44 -5.19 11.10 -20.87
C ASN A 44 -6.49 11.44 -20.11
N SER A 45 -6.40 12.26 -19.07
CA SER A 45 -7.56 12.64 -18.25
C SER A 45 -8.43 13.68 -18.96
N HIS A 46 -9.75 13.58 -18.80
CA HIS A 46 -10.69 14.54 -19.38
C HIS A 46 -10.75 15.82 -18.53
N PHE A 47 -9.85 16.76 -18.80
CA PHE A 47 -9.71 18.00 -18.02
C PHE A 47 -11.02 18.80 -17.89
N LYS A 48 -11.82 18.88 -18.96
CA LYS A 48 -13.13 19.58 -18.91
C LYS A 48 -14.11 18.96 -17.90
N LEU A 49 -14.14 17.64 -17.78
CA LEU A 49 -14.99 16.94 -16.80
C LEU A 49 -14.49 17.19 -15.39
N PHE A 50 -13.18 17.22 -15.18
CA PHE A 50 -12.60 17.61 -13.89
C PHE A 50 -13.00 19.04 -13.50
N GLN A 51 -12.87 20.01 -14.42
CA GLN A 51 -13.28 21.40 -14.13
C GLN A 51 -14.77 21.51 -13.77
N GLN A 52 -15.62 20.75 -14.48
CA GLN A 52 -17.05 20.70 -14.17
C GLN A 52 -17.30 20.11 -12.78
N LEU A 53 -16.68 18.96 -12.45
CA LEU A 53 -16.79 18.33 -11.15
C LEU A 53 -16.37 19.29 -10.02
N VAL A 54 -15.24 19.97 -10.17
CA VAL A 54 -14.75 20.93 -9.17
C VAL A 54 -15.75 22.07 -9.00
N LYS A 55 -16.24 22.65 -10.09
CA LYS A 55 -17.20 23.75 -10.05
C LYS A 55 -18.52 23.36 -9.37
N GLU A 56 -18.99 22.13 -9.58
CA GLU A 56 -20.25 21.64 -9.01
C GLU A 56 -20.13 21.29 -7.52
N GLN A 57 -18.96 20.85 -7.06
CA GLN A 57 -18.76 20.32 -5.71
C GLN A 57 -18.01 21.27 -4.77
N GLN A 58 -17.48 22.39 -5.27
CA GLN A 58 -16.73 23.35 -4.45
C GLN A 58 -17.65 24.04 -3.43
N THR A 59 -17.30 23.92 -2.15
CA THR A 59 -17.99 24.60 -1.05
C THR A 59 -17.22 25.84 -0.60
N SER A 60 -17.94 26.85 -0.12
CA SER A 60 -17.38 28.14 0.32
C SER A 60 -16.84 28.14 1.77
N GLY A 61 -17.01 27.05 2.52
CA GLY A 61 -16.60 26.95 3.93
C GLY A 61 -15.77 25.71 4.24
N SER A 62 -14.89 25.82 5.24
CA SER A 62 -14.21 24.69 5.88
C SER A 62 -15.07 24.15 7.01
N ASN A 63 -15.72 23.00 6.82
CA ASN A 63 -16.36 22.30 7.92
C ASN A 63 -15.29 21.55 8.73
N GLU A 64 -14.92 22.09 9.90
CA GLU A 64 -13.88 21.51 10.77
C GLU A 64 -14.37 20.34 11.64
N ASN A 65 -15.64 19.96 11.56
CA ASN A 65 -16.21 18.97 12.46
C ASN A 65 -16.22 17.57 11.82
N CYS A 66 -15.11 16.85 11.98
CA CYS A 66 -15.10 15.39 11.85
C CYS A 66 -14.54 14.77 13.14
N ASN A 67 -15.43 14.24 13.97
CA ASN A 67 -15.03 13.35 15.06
C ASN A 67 -14.59 12.02 14.45
N PRO A 68 -13.29 11.66 14.53
CA PRO A 68 -12.86 10.38 13.99
C PRO A 68 -13.44 9.25 14.86
N SER A 69 -14.21 8.35 14.25
CA SER A 69 -14.51 7.07 14.91
C SER A 69 -13.22 6.26 15.04
N SER A 70 -13.12 5.39 16.05
CA SER A 70 -11.97 4.49 16.24
C SER A 70 -12.03 3.23 15.36
N GLU A 71 -13.18 2.94 14.75
CA GLU A 71 -13.45 1.71 13.97
C GLU A 71 -13.13 1.91 12.49
N GLY A 72 -12.32 1.06 11.86
CA GLY A 72 -11.97 1.18 10.43
C GLY A 72 -10.83 0.25 10.03
N PHE A 73 -10.16 0.53 8.91
CA PHE A 73 -9.07 -0.34 8.41
C PHE A 73 -7.91 -0.50 9.40
N LEU A 74 -7.58 0.52 10.20
CA LEU A 74 -6.55 0.41 11.24
C LEU A 74 -6.92 -0.61 12.32
N HIS A 75 -8.16 -0.57 12.82
CA HIS A 75 -8.65 -1.55 13.79
C HIS A 75 -8.65 -2.98 13.20
N TYR A 76 -8.97 -3.10 11.90
CA TYR A 76 -8.86 -4.38 11.19
C TYR A 76 -7.41 -4.89 11.12
N ILE A 77 -6.43 -4.03 10.79
CA ILE A 77 -5.00 -4.40 10.80
C ILE A 77 -4.58 -4.87 12.19
N GLU A 78 -4.89 -4.08 13.21
CA GLU A 78 -4.47 -4.38 14.57
C GLU A 78 -5.07 -5.72 15.04
N SER A 79 -6.35 -5.93 14.78
CA SER A 79 -7.04 -7.19 15.05
C SER A 79 -6.39 -8.37 14.31
N ARG A 80 -6.01 -8.17 13.04
CA ARG A 80 -5.30 -9.17 12.25
C ARG A 80 -3.93 -9.48 12.83
N TRP A 81 -3.13 -8.46 13.15
CA TRP A 81 -1.80 -8.63 13.77
C TRP A 81 -1.88 -9.40 15.10
N ARG A 82 -2.84 -9.06 15.98
CA ARG A 82 -3.07 -9.80 17.24
C ARG A 82 -3.41 -11.28 16.99
N ARG A 83 -4.18 -11.58 15.94
CA ARG A 83 -4.48 -12.97 15.53
C ARG A 83 -3.24 -13.68 15.00
N THR A 84 -2.41 -13.00 14.20
CA THR A 84 -1.14 -13.53 13.68
C THR A 84 -0.24 -14.01 14.83
N LEU A 85 -0.09 -13.21 15.89
CA LEU A 85 0.72 -13.56 17.05
C LEU A 85 0.23 -14.78 17.84
N THR A 86 -1.07 -15.05 17.83
CA THR A 86 -1.68 -16.14 18.62
C THR A 86 -1.74 -17.46 17.85
N GLN A 87 -1.30 -17.50 16.59
CA GLN A 87 -1.47 -18.63 15.69
C GLN A 87 -0.15 -19.04 15.01
N PRO A 88 0.82 -19.58 15.77
CA PRO A 88 2.15 -19.94 15.25
C PRO A 88 2.11 -21.01 14.13
N GLN A 89 1.03 -21.80 14.07
CA GLN A 89 0.83 -22.80 13.02
C GLN A 89 0.51 -22.19 11.64
N VAL A 90 0.13 -20.90 11.61
CA VAL A 90 -0.40 -20.23 10.41
C VAL A 90 0.37 -18.96 10.08
N ALA A 91 1.14 -18.45 11.03
CA ALA A 91 2.04 -17.33 10.84
C ALA A 91 3.40 -17.62 11.44
N ARG A 92 4.46 -17.34 10.67
CA ARG A 92 5.85 -17.42 11.14
C ARG A 92 6.50 -16.04 11.05
N ARG A 93 7.27 -15.69 12.07
CA ARG A 93 8.14 -14.51 12.00
C ARG A 93 9.30 -14.80 11.05
N VAL A 94 9.71 -13.80 10.29
CA VAL A 94 10.85 -13.85 9.37
C VAL A 94 11.81 -12.69 9.67
N ASP A 95 13.07 -12.83 9.26
CA ASP A 95 14.02 -11.72 9.34
C ASP A 95 13.61 -10.63 8.33
N PHE A 96 13.22 -9.47 8.86
CA PHE A 96 12.81 -8.35 8.02
C PHE A 96 13.99 -7.80 7.20
N ASN A 97 15.23 -7.93 7.67
CA ASN A 97 16.42 -7.48 6.93
C ASN A 97 16.69 -8.31 5.67
N ALA A 98 16.19 -9.54 5.63
CA ALA A 98 16.30 -10.41 4.47
C ALA A 98 15.25 -10.14 3.39
N VAL A 99 14.18 -9.41 3.72
CA VAL A 99 13.06 -9.13 2.81
C VAL A 99 13.51 -8.42 1.52
N PRO A 100 14.34 -7.37 1.55
CA PRO A 100 14.80 -6.72 0.31
C PRO A 100 15.44 -7.69 -0.68
N ASN A 101 16.34 -8.56 -0.20
CA ASN A 101 17.02 -9.55 -1.04
C ASN A 101 16.03 -10.59 -1.59
N PHE A 102 15.06 -11.01 -0.76
CA PHE A 102 13.98 -11.90 -1.20
C PHE A 102 13.13 -11.28 -2.32
N LEU A 103 12.78 -10.00 -2.21
CA LEU A 103 12.02 -9.29 -3.24
C LEU A 103 12.83 -9.10 -4.53
N GLU A 104 14.13 -8.82 -4.41
CA GLU A 104 15.03 -8.75 -5.56
C GLU A 104 15.04 -10.08 -6.33
N GLN A 105 15.18 -11.21 -5.62
CA GLN A 105 15.15 -12.54 -6.24
C GLN A 105 13.80 -12.84 -6.90
N LEU A 106 12.68 -12.52 -6.23
CA LEU A 106 11.34 -12.69 -6.82
C LEU A 106 11.16 -11.87 -8.09
N THR A 107 11.63 -10.63 -8.09
CA THR A 107 11.55 -9.72 -9.24
C THR A 107 12.46 -10.19 -10.38
N GLN A 108 13.63 -10.75 -10.09
CA GLN A 108 14.54 -11.32 -11.10
C GLN A 108 13.95 -12.55 -11.79
N GLN A 109 13.26 -13.41 -11.03
CA GLN A 109 12.55 -14.56 -11.58
C GLN A 109 11.36 -14.12 -12.45
N ASN A 110 10.59 -13.13 -11.98
CA ASN A 110 9.42 -12.55 -12.65
C ASN A 110 8.44 -13.60 -13.23
N GLU A 111 8.38 -14.80 -12.64
CA GLU A 111 7.59 -15.91 -13.17
C GLU A 111 6.10 -15.75 -12.88
N TYR A 112 5.75 -15.00 -11.83
CA TYR A 112 4.38 -14.87 -11.35
C TYR A 112 4.04 -13.44 -10.95
N PRO A 113 2.77 -13.01 -11.12
CA PRO A 113 2.34 -11.71 -10.66
C PRO A 113 2.29 -11.69 -9.13
N LEU A 114 2.72 -10.58 -8.56
CA LEU A 114 2.66 -10.34 -7.13
C LEU A 114 1.46 -9.46 -6.79
N ARG A 115 0.73 -9.81 -5.74
CA ARG A 115 -0.39 -9.00 -5.25
C ARG A 115 0.04 -8.16 -4.06
N ILE A 116 0.27 -6.87 -4.29
CA ILE A 116 0.63 -5.92 -3.24
C ILE A 116 -0.62 -5.18 -2.76
N THR A 117 -0.78 -5.09 -1.45
CA THR A 117 -1.79 -4.27 -0.78
C THR A 117 -1.11 -3.24 0.12
N LEU A 118 -1.46 -1.97 -0.12
CA LEU A 118 -1.16 -0.85 0.76
C LEU A 118 -2.47 -0.33 1.35
N LEU A 119 -2.43 0.11 2.60
CA LEU A 119 -3.62 0.64 3.24
C LEU A 119 -3.27 1.64 4.34
N ASN A 120 -4.17 2.58 4.56
CA ASN A 120 -4.19 3.50 5.70
C ASN A 120 -5.59 3.46 6.35
N ALA A 121 -5.88 4.36 7.29
CA ALA A 121 -7.19 4.39 7.92
C ALA A 121 -8.38 4.47 6.94
N ALA A 122 -8.21 5.16 5.81
CA ALA A 122 -9.30 5.57 4.91
C ALA A 122 -9.33 4.82 3.57
N THR A 123 -8.22 4.24 3.14
CA THR A 123 -8.07 3.66 1.80
C THR A 123 -7.32 2.34 1.87
N LYS A 124 -7.79 1.37 1.10
CA LYS A 124 -7.09 0.13 0.77
C LYS A 124 -6.90 0.03 -0.74
N GLN A 125 -5.65 0.00 -1.17
CA GLN A 125 -5.28 -0.17 -2.57
C GLN A 125 -4.56 -1.51 -2.74
N THR A 126 -5.06 -2.32 -3.67
CA THR A 126 -4.47 -3.60 -4.03
C THR A 126 -4.20 -3.59 -5.52
N VAL A 127 -3.01 -4.03 -5.92
CA VAL A 127 -2.66 -4.30 -7.31
C VAL A 127 -2.25 -5.76 -7.44
N THR A 128 -2.34 -6.30 -8.64
CA THR A 128 -1.71 -7.58 -9.00
C THR A 128 -1.00 -7.36 -10.32
N THR A 129 0.34 -7.45 -10.31
CA THR A 129 1.16 -7.14 -11.49
C THR A 129 2.50 -7.88 -11.44
N HIS A 130 3.17 -7.93 -12.59
CA HIS A 130 4.55 -8.38 -12.72
C HIS A 130 5.46 -7.18 -12.50
N PHE A 131 6.27 -7.22 -11.44
CA PHE A 131 7.29 -6.21 -11.22
C PHE A 131 8.52 -6.61 -11.99
N THR A 132 8.96 -5.75 -12.91
CA THR A 132 10.12 -6.01 -13.78
C THR A 132 11.38 -5.30 -13.27
N VAL A 133 11.23 -4.38 -12.32
CA VAL A 133 12.33 -3.60 -11.77
C VAL A 133 12.27 -3.64 -10.25
N PHE A 134 13.42 -3.94 -9.65
CA PHE A 134 13.69 -3.77 -8.23
C PHE A 134 14.86 -2.79 -8.09
N ARG A 135 14.73 -1.78 -7.21
CA ARG A 135 15.83 -0.87 -6.86
C ARG A 135 15.87 -0.67 -5.35
N ARG A 136 17.08 -0.62 -4.82
CA ARG A 136 17.36 -0.20 -3.46
C ARG A 136 18.13 1.13 -3.48
N LEU A 137 17.51 2.18 -2.97
CA LEU A 137 18.08 3.53 -2.90
C LEU A 137 18.27 3.90 -1.42
N GLY A 138 19.42 3.53 -0.87
CA GLY A 138 19.65 3.60 0.58
C GLY A 138 18.72 2.65 1.34
N THR A 139 17.79 3.22 2.11
CA THR A 139 16.74 2.48 2.82
C THR A 139 15.43 2.40 2.05
N SER A 140 15.25 3.21 0.99
CA SER A 140 14.08 3.13 0.12
C SER A 140 14.16 1.87 -0.76
N ILE A 141 13.06 1.12 -0.80
CA ILE A 141 12.86 -0.01 -1.70
C ILE A 141 11.79 0.38 -2.71
N LEU A 142 12.09 0.15 -3.99
CA LEU A 142 11.25 0.52 -5.11
C LEU A 142 11.04 -0.68 -6.03
N LEU A 143 9.77 -0.98 -6.31
CA LEU A 143 9.31 -1.98 -7.26
C LEU A 143 8.56 -1.28 -8.40
N GLU A 144 8.94 -1.53 -9.65
CA GLU A 144 8.28 -0.92 -10.81
C GLU A 144 7.72 -1.95 -11.77
N SER A 145 6.58 -1.61 -12.34
CA SER A 145 5.92 -2.22 -13.48
C SER A 145 5.47 -1.08 -14.42
N PRO A 146 5.10 -1.35 -15.68
CA PRO A 146 4.73 -0.29 -16.63
C PRO A 146 3.67 0.69 -16.14
N ASP A 147 2.71 0.21 -15.33
CA ASP A 147 1.56 0.98 -14.87
C ASP A 147 1.56 1.25 -13.36
N CYS A 148 2.59 0.79 -12.63
CA CYS A 148 2.59 0.88 -11.18
C CYS A 148 3.99 0.91 -10.57
N VAL A 149 4.15 1.80 -9.60
CA VAL A 149 5.35 1.93 -8.77
C VAL A 149 4.95 1.74 -7.32
N PHE A 150 5.67 0.87 -6.61
CA PHE A 150 5.57 0.75 -5.15
C PHE A 150 6.88 1.16 -4.54
N GLU A 151 6.79 2.05 -3.57
CA GLU A 151 7.93 2.51 -2.82
C GLU A 151 7.60 2.50 -1.33
N TRP A 152 8.57 2.07 -0.52
CA TRP A 152 8.52 2.26 0.93
C TRP A 152 9.93 2.47 1.47
N ASP A 153 10.02 3.16 2.60
CA ASP A 153 11.25 3.24 3.37
C ASP A 153 11.35 2.01 4.29
N HIS A 154 12.33 1.15 4.03
CA HIS A 154 12.55 -0.06 4.82
C HIS A 154 13.07 0.25 6.24
N SER A 155 13.60 1.45 6.49
CA SER A 155 14.02 1.87 7.84
C SER A 155 12.83 1.95 8.82
N CYS A 156 11.62 2.09 8.30
CA CYS A 156 10.38 2.15 9.06
C CYS A 156 9.80 0.77 9.41
N VAL A 157 10.46 -0.33 9.02
CA VAL A 157 10.02 -1.70 9.30
C VAL A 157 10.69 -2.21 10.58
N ASP A 158 9.91 -2.74 11.52
CA ASP A 158 10.38 -3.34 12.78
C ASP A 158 10.16 -4.85 12.86
N GLY A 159 9.37 -5.40 11.94
CA GLY A 159 9.01 -6.81 11.94
C GLY A 159 8.39 -7.26 10.63
N ALA A 160 8.63 -8.53 10.30
CA ALA A 160 8.08 -9.19 9.13
C ALA A 160 7.52 -10.57 9.50
N TRP A 161 6.41 -10.92 8.86
CA TRP A 161 5.69 -12.16 9.10
C TRP A 161 5.25 -12.78 7.78
N LEU A 162 5.35 -14.10 7.69
CA LEU A 162 4.76 -14.86 6.59
C LEU A 162 3.52 -15.59 7.11
N VAL A 163 2.37 -15.28 6.51
CA VAL A 163 1.04 -15.72 6.96
C VAL A 163 0.39 -16.57 5.87
N ARG A 164 0.05 -17.82 6.19
CA ARG A 164 -0.66 -18.71 5.28
C ARG A 164 -2.12 -18.28 5.15
N CYS A 165 -2.65 -18.12 3.93
CA CYS A 165 -4.09 -18.01 3.76
C CYS A 165 -4.74 -19.31 4.23
N ARG A 166 -5.76 -19.19 5.06
CA ARG A 166 -6.62 -20.32 5.45
C ARG A 166 -7.70 -20.65 4.42
N CYS A 167 -7.68 -19.95 3.30
CA CYS A 167 -8.56 -20.16 2.18
C CYS A 167 -7.96 -21.19 1.20
N SER A 168 -8.76 -21.70 0.28
CA SER A 168 -8.32 -22.70 -0.71
C SER A 168 -7.30 -22.18 -1.73
N CYS A 169 -6.90 -20.91 -1.67
CA CYS A 169 -5.93 -20.35 -2.61
C CYS A 169 -4.50 -20.82 -2.35
N GLY A 170 -4.17 -21.31 -1.14
CA GLY A 170 -2.81 -21.76 -0.79
C GLY A 170 -1.74 -20.66 -0.80
N GLU A 171 -2.11 -19.38 -0.90
CA GLU A 171 -1.19 -18.25 -0.91
C GLU A 171 -0.53 -18.07 0.47
N GLU A 172 0.74 -17.64 0.44
CA GLU A 172 1.42 -17.12 1.63
C GLU A 172 1.56 -15.60 1.50
N ILE A 173 1.34 -14.88 2.58
CA ILE A 173 1.29 -13.43 2.61
C ILE A 173 2.45 -12.93 3.47
N LEU A 174 3.40 -12.23 2.85
CA LEU A 174 4.45 -11.51 3.55
C LEU A 174 3.89 -10.16 4.02
N GLU A 175 3.86 -9.95 5.33
CA GLU A 175 3.41 -8.70 5.96
C GLU A 175 4.59 -8.03 6.66
N LEU A 176 4.79 -6.75 6.36
CA LEU A 176 5.77 -5.89 6.99
C LEU A 176 5.06 -4.91 7.92
N TYR A 177 5.54 -4.80 9.16
CA TYR A 177 5.01 -3.91 10.17
C TYR A 177 6.07 -2.91 10.60
N GLY A 178 5.63 -1.72 11.00
CA GLY A 178 6.47 -0.72 11.65
C GLY A 178 6.34 -0.74 13.18
N PRO A 179 7.14 0.09 13.89
CA PRO A 179 7.23 0.14 15.36
C PRO A 179 5.89 0.23 16.11
N GLN A 180 4.89 0.84 15.49
CA GLN A 180 3.56 1.06 16.04
C GLN A 180 2.56 -0.01 15.60
N LYS A 181 3.05 -1.11 15.00
CA LYS A 181 2.27 -2.23 14.45
C LYS A 181 1.34 -1.83 13.31
N ASN A 182 1.61 -0.70 12.68
CA ASN A 182 1.00 -0.30 11.43
C ASN A 182 1.53 -1.20 10.32
N LEU A 183 0.65 -1.67 9.43
CA LEU A 183 1.03 -2.44 8.26
C LEU A 183 1.70 -1.50 7.25
N VAL A 184 2.96 -1.77 6.92
CA VAL A 184 3.73 -1.01 5.94
C VAL A 184 3.44 -1.55 4.54
N VAL A 185 3.57 -2.87 4.35
CA VAL A 185 3.30 -3.56 3.09
C VAL A 185 2.70 -4.94 3.37
N SER A 186 1.72 -5.35 2.55
CA SER A 186 1.25 -6.75 2.49
C SER A 186 1.40 -7.28 1.07
N LEU A 187 2.22 -8.31 0.90
CA LEU A 187 2.53 -8.95 -0.36
C LEU A 187 2.00 -10.38 -0.33
N ALA A 188 0.97 -10.68 -1.14
CA ALA A 188 0.54 -12.05 -1.32
C ALA A 188 1.35 -12.70 -2.44
N LEU A 189 2.01 -13.80 -2.08
CA LEU A 189 2.72 -14.70 -2.96
C LEU A 189 1.73 -15.73 -3.50
N PRO A 190 1.75 -16.04 -4.80
CA PRO A 190 0.91 -17.10 -5.37
C PRO A 190 1.20 -18.45 -4.70
N ALA A 191 0.24 -19.39 -4.77
CA ALA A 191 0.40 -20.75 -4.24
C ALA A 191 1.75 -21.34 -4.66
N LEU A 192 2.61 -21.54 -3.66
CA LEU A 192 4.06 -21.51 -3.82
C LEU A 192 4.56 -22.62 -4.76
N PRO A 193 4.96 -22.29 -6.00
CA PRO A 193 5.71 -23.22 -6.82
C PRO A 193 7.09 -23.43 -6.19
N GLN A 194 7.72 -24.59 -6.46
CA GLN A 194 8.99 -25.01 -5.85
C GLN A 194 10.09 -23.93 -5.79
N PRO A 195 10.25 -23.04 -6.80
CA PRO A 195 11.22 -21.93 -6.74
C PRO A 195 11.00 -20.96 -5.57
N ILE A 196 9.75 -20.61 -5.24
CA ILE A 196 9.44 -19.71 -4.12
C ILE A 196 9.68 -20.43 -2.78
N LEU A 197 9.32 -21.73 -2.70
CA LEU A 197 9.63 -22.56 -1.53
C LEU A 197 11.13 -22.61 -1.24
N ASN A 198 11.98 -22.65 -2.27
CA ASN A 198 13.43 -22.63 -2.12
C ASN A 198 13.98 -21.28 -1.65
N LEU A 199 13.22 -20.19 -1.84
CA LEU A 199 13.59 -18.85 -1.39
C LEU A 199 13.12 -18.56 0.05
N LEU A 200 12.10 -19.27 0.54
CA LEU A 200 11.58 -19.10 1.90
C LEU A 200 12.60 -19.30 3.05
N PRO A 201 13.65 -20.14 2.93
CA PRO A 201 14.71 -20.24 3.93
C PRO A 201 15.55 -18.98 4.05
N TYR A 202 15.68 -18.16 2.99
CA TYR A 202 16.43 -16.91 3.04
C TYR A 202 15.75 -15.85 3.90
N LEU A 203 14.49 -16.07 4.29
CA LEU A 203 13.75 -15.21 5.21
C LEU A 203 13.96 -15.58 6.69
N ASN A 204 14.89 -16.49 7.01
CA ASN A 204 15.17 -16.92 8.40
C ASN A 204 16.55 -16.47 8.86
#